data_AF-A0A3M1T8Z6-F1
#
_entry.id   AF-A0A3M1T8Z6-F1
#
_cell.length_a   1.000
_cell.length_b   1.000
_cell.length_c   1.000
_cell.angle_alpha   90.00
_cell.angle_beta   90.00
_cell.angle_gamma   90.00
#
_symmetry.space_group_name_H-M   'P 1'
#
loop_
_entity.id
_entity.type
_entity.pdbx_description
1 polymer ?
#
loop_
_entity_poly.entity_id
_entity_poly.type
_entity_poly.pdbx_seq_one_letter_code
_entity_poly.pdbx_strand_id
1 'polypeptide(L)' 'MKTIIEPFRIKSVEPIRMSTDSERREWLREADFNLFRIPADRVIVDLLTDSGTGAMSSEQWA' A
#
# COMPACT_ATOMS: atom_id res chain seq x y z
N MET A 1 24.38 7.45 6.43
CA MET A 1 23.09 7.81 5.81
C MET A 1 22.48 8.92 6.65
N LYS A 2 22.11 10.06 6.05
CA LYS A 2 21.45 11.15 6.79
C LYS A 2 19.97 10.81 6.88
N THR A 3 19.42 10.73 8.08
CA THR A 3 17.97 10.57 8.25
C THR A 3 17.28 11.75 7.59
N ILE A 4 16.42 11.47 6.61
CA ILE A 4 15.54 12.45 6.01
C ILE A 4 14.36 12.58 6.97
N ILE A 5 14.07 13.79 7.42
CA ILE A 5 12.84 14.10 8.15
C ILE A 5 11.86 14.59 7.11
N GLU A 6 10.71 13.94 7.00
CA GLU A 6 9.67 14.31 6.05
C GLU A 6 9.24 15.76 6.28
N PRO A 7 9.21 16.62 5.24
CA PRO A 7 8.82 18.02 5.36
C PRO A 7 7.29 18.19 5.46
N PHE A 8 6.60 17.20 6.03
CA PHE A 8 5.17 17.16 6.27
C PHE A 8 4.88 16.29 7.50
N ARG A 9 3.66 16.43 8.04
CA ARG A 9 3.15 15.56 9.11
C ARG A 9 1.93 14.78 8.58
N ILE A 10 1.75 13.57 9.10
CA ILE A 10 0.56 12.75 8.81
C ILE A 10 -0.67 13.46 9.36
N LYS A 11 -1.68 13.69 8.51
CA LYS A 11 -2.99 14.26 8.91
C LYS A 11 -4.09 13.22 9.04
N SER A 12 -4.07 12.20 8.19
CA SER A 12 -5.00 11.08 8.17
C SER A 12 -4.23 9.80 7.85
N VAL A 13 -4.79 8.66 8.25
CA VAL A 13 -4.22 7.33 7.97
C VAL A 13 -5.30 6.44 7.36
N GLU A 14 -4.88 5.52 6.49
CA GLU A 14 -5.71 4.43 6.02
C GLU A 14 -5.29 3.14 6.76
N PRO A 15 -6.24 2.37 7.32
CA PRO A 15 -5.91 1.14 8.02
C PRO A 15 -5.42 0.07 7.03
N ILE A 16 -4.37 -0.65 7.40
CA ILE A 16 -3.82 -1.75 6.62
C ILE A 16 -4.15 -3.06 7.31
N ARG A 17 -4.67 -4.05 6.56
CA ARG A 17 -4.87 -5.42 7.06
C ARG A 17 -3.54 -6.15 7.10
N MET A 18 -3.15 -6.65 8.27
CA MET A 18 -2.00 -7.54 8.39
C MET A 18 -2.40 -8.95 7.95
N SER A 19 -1.62 -9.52 7.03
CA SER A 19 -1.77 -10.91 6.59
C SER A 19 -0.64 -11.78 7.15
N THR A 20 -0.94 -13.06 7.28
CA THR A 20 0.05 -14.10 7.59
C THR A 20 0.79 -14.54 6.33
N ASP A 21 1.94 -15.18 6.51
CA ASP A 21 2.70 -15.73 5.39
C ASP A 21 1.93 -16.82 4.64
N SER A 22 1.17 -17.66 5.35
CA SER A 22 0.34 -18.71 4.75
C SER A 22 -0.78 -18.15 3.88
N GLU A 23 -1.47 -17.11 4.34
CA GLU A 23 -2.50 -16.43 3.54
C GLU A 23 -1.90 -15.87 2.25
N ARG A 24 -0.76 -15.16 2.34
CA ARG A 24 -0.10 -14.60 1.15
C ARG A 24 0.33 -15.64 0.14
N ARG A 25 0.85 -16.79 0.59
CA ARG A 25 1.22 -17.91 -0.30
C ARG A 25 0.01 -18.46 -1.03
N GLU A 26 -1.13 -18.55 -0.37
CA GLU A 26 -2.36 -19.04 -1.00
C GLU A 26 -2.90 -18.06 -2.03
N TRP A 27 -2.97 -16.77 -1.69
CA TRP A 27 -3.41 -15.73 -2.62
C TRP A 27 -2.52 -15.63 -3.86
N LEU A 28 -1.20 -15.84 -3.71
CA LEU A 28 -0.28 -15.91 -4.84
C LEU A 28 -0.60 -17.09 -5.78
N ARG A 29 -0.98 -18.25 -5.25
CA ARG A 29 -1.40 -19.39 -6.07
C ARG A 29 -2.74 -19.13 -6.75
N GLU A 30 -3.74 -18.62 -6.03
CA GLU A 30 -5.06 -18.23 -6.58
C GLU A 30 -4.93 -17.22 -7.73
N ALA A 31 -3.93 -16.34 -7.65
CA ALA A 31 -3.66 -15.32 -8.66
C ALA A 31 -2.79 -15.82 -9.83
N ASP A 32 -2.46 -17.12 -9.90
CA ASP A 32 -1.49 -17.69 -10.86
C ASP A 32 -0.15 -16.92 -10.85
N PHE A 33 0.26 -16.50 -9.66
CA PHE A 33 1.46 -15.69 -9.42
C PHE A 33 1.50 -14.35 -10.16
N ASN A 34 0.36 -13.86 -10.64
CA ASN A 34 0.23 -12.54 -11.26
C ASN A 34 -0.27 -11.51 -10.23
N LEU A 35 0.60 -10.58 -9.85
CA LEU A 35 0.30 -9.55 -8.84
C LEU A 35 -0.87 -8.64 -9.24
N PHE A 36 -1.09 -8.39 -10.54
CA PHE A 36 -2.23 -7.59 -11.02
C PHE A 36 -3.59 -8.22 -10.71
N ARG A 37 -3.61 -9.52 -10.35
CA ARG A 37 -4.84 -10.24 -10.00
C ARG A 37 -5.06 -10.31 -8.49
N ILE A 38 -4.16 -9.76 -7.67
CA ILE A 38 -4.31 -9.76 -6.22
C ILE A 38 -5.20 -8.58 -5.80
N PRO A 39 -6.30 -8.81 -5.06
CA PRO A 39 -7.09 -7.74 -4.45
C PRO A 39 -6.26 -6.82 -3.56
N ALA A 40 -6.51 -5.50 -3.63
CA ALA A 40 -5.72 -4.50 -2.89
C ALA A 40 -5.78 -4.68 -1.36
N ASP A 41 -6.91 -5.15 -0.82
CA ASP A 41 -7.09 -5.41 0.61
C ASP A 41 -6.24 -6.57 1.16
N ARG A 42 -5.60 -7.34 0.25
CA ARG A 42 -4.66 -8.43 0.55
C ARG A 42 -3.19 -7.99 0.48
N VAL A 43 -2.93 -6.73 0.10
CA VAL A 43 -1.59 -6.14 -0.03
C VAL A 43 -1.30 -5.23 1.17
N ILE A 44 -0.16 -5.44 1.84
CA ILE A 44 0.22 -4.64 3.01
C ILE A 44 0.89 -3.32 2.59
N VAL A 45 1.80 -3.38 1.63
CA VAL A 45 2.49 -2.23 1.04
C VAL A 45 2.42 -2.40 -0.47
N ASP A 46 1.66 -1.52 -1.13
CA ASP A 46 1.51 -1.56 -2.58
C ASP A 46 2.54 -0.65 -3.25
N LEU A 47 3.45 -1.28 -4.01
CA LEU A 47 4.49 -0.61 -4.79
C LEU A 47 4.32 -0.88 -6.29
N LEU A 48 3.12 -1.29 -6.72
CA LEU A 48 2.86 -1.69 -8.10
C LEU A 48 2.95 -0.51 -9.08
N THR A 49 2.52 0.68 -8.66
CA THR A 49 2.57 1.91 -9.47
C THR A 49 2.55 3.17 -8.60
N ASP A 50 3.10 4.26 -9.14
CA ASP A 50 3.00 5.62 -8.63
C ASP A 50 1.84 6.42 -9.27
N SER A 51 1.11 5.81 -10.21
CA SER A 51 0.00 6.46 -10.91
C SER A 51 -1.27 6.47 -10.03
N GLY A 52 -1.60 7.64 -9.48
CA GLY A 52 -2.83 7.82 -8.69
C GLY A 52 -2.77 7.28 -7.26
N THR A 53 -1.60 6.84 -6.79
CA THR A 53 -1.37 6.29 -5.43
C THR A 53 -0.74 7.31 -4.46
N GLY A 54 -0.64 8.57 -4.88
CA GLY A 54 -0.12 9.66 -4.04
C GLY A 54 -1.09 10.08 -2.94
N ALA A 55 -0.55 10.44 -1.77
CA ALA A 55 -1.32 11.04 -0.69
C ALA A 55 -1.51 12.54 -0.92
N MET A 56 -2.77 13.00 -0.95
CA MET A 56 -3.12 14.41 -1.11
C MET A 56 -2.93 15.21 0.19
N SER A 57 -2.55 16.48 0.05
CA SER A 57 -2.45 17.44 1.17
C SER A 57 -3.82 17.89 1.67
N SER A 58 -3.86 18.53 2.84
CA SER A 58 -5.08 19.13 3.39
C SER A 58 -5.79 20.07 2.42
N GLU A 59 -5.01 20.85 1.68
CA GLU A 59 -5.45 21.91 0.78
C GLU A 59 -6.02 21.33 -0.51
N GLN A 60 -5.58 20.15 -0.95
CA GLN A 60 -6.12 19.45 -2.11
C GLN A 60 -7.47 18.79 -1.84
N TRP A 61 -7.79 18.51 -0.57
CA TRP A 61 -9.09 17.98 -0.14
C TRP A 61 -10.16 19.08 0.11
N ALA A 62 -9.80 20.36 0.05
CA ALA A 62 -10.65 21.51 0.38
C ALA A 62 -11.48 22.03 -0.81
#